data_AF-A0A673HAS5-F1
#
_entry.id   AF-A0A673HAS5-F1
#
_cell.length_a   1.000
_cell.length_b   1.000
_cell.length_c   1.000
_cell.angle_alpha   90.00
_cell.angle_beta   90.00
_cell.angle_gamma   90.00
#
_symmetry.space_group_name_H-M   'P 1'
#
loop_
_entity.id
_entity.type
_entity.pdbx_description
1 polymer ?
#
loop_
_entity_poly.entity_id
_entity_poly.type
_entity_poly.pdbx_seq_one_letter_code
_entity_poly.pdbx_strand_id
1 'polypeptide(L)'
;MTMMMMMCSSLVLLGLIGVSASSSGSSSSSPRMKLSYKDLQQFNGIKWFDLEHSCCFGALLLDEERGRLFVGARNFLLSLSLDNISKQEQKIYWPAPVDWREECNWAGKDINTDCVNYVKVLHHYNRTHLYACGTGAFHPTCAYVEVGQKIEDHVFKIDPSMVEDGKGKSPYDPRHTSASVLIGDELYAGVATDLMGRDFTIFRSMGRRLSIRTEQHDSRWLNEPKFIAAVGVPESENPDDDKVFFFFRETAVEAQGFGKVTYSRIGQLCRNDMGGQRSLVNKWTTFLKARLVCSVPGNDGTETHFDELRDVFLLQTRDRKNPLIYTVFTTSSSVFQGSAVCLYTMNDIRRAFLGPFAHKEGPNYQWVPFQGKVPYPRPGMCPSKTFGSFESTKGFPDNVIQFARHHPLMFNPVTPLGGRPLFLRTGIPYTFTQITVDRVNAADGHYDVMFIGTDIGSVLKVISVPKGSWSNTELLLEELQVFKVRGVLCTVKLVPSAAWLEIHTVPGTDTPAHATCQTQNGTASVILAIT
;
A
#
# COMPACT_ATOMS: atom_id res chain seq x y z
N MET A 1 17.69 19.45 -87.56
CA MET A 1 16.22 19.51 -87.70
C MET A 1 15.64 19.92 -86.35
N THR A 2 15.88 21.13 -85.83
CA THR A 2 15.22 22.42 -86.17
C THR A 2 13.71 22.34 -86.24
N MET A 3 13.04 22.67 -85.13
CA MET A 3 12.08 23.77 -84.95
C MET A 3 11.22 23.47 -83.70
N MET A 4 10.68 24.39 -82.90
CA MET A 4 10.79 25.83 -82.65
C MET A 4 9.47 26.17 -81.91
N MET A 5 9.55 27.00 -80.86
CA MET A 5 8.50 27.92 -80.37
C MET A 5 7.20 27.32 -79.79
N MET A 6 6.96 27.52 -78.49
CA MET A 6 6.39 28.71 -77.82
C MET A 6 4.86 28.76 -77.87
N MET A 7 4.25 28.77 -76.68
CA MET A 7 3.30 29.76 -76.12
C MET A 7 2.42 29.02 -75.10
N CYS A 8 2.65 29.13 -73.79
CA CYS A 8 2.26 30.23 -72.89
C CYS A 8 0.74 30.51 -72.93
N SER A 9 -0.02 29.97 -71.96
CA SER A 9 -0.95 30.73 -71.12
C SER A 9 -1.73 29.83 -70.15
N SER A 10 -1.85 30.35 -68.92
CA SER A 10 -2.44 29.83 -67.70
C SER A 10 -3.92 29.40 -67.80
N LEU A 11 -4.32 28.33 -67.08
CA LEU A 11 -5.33 28.34 -65.99
C LEU A 11 -5.71 26.90 -65.55
N VAL A 12 -5.74 26.72 -64.23
CA VAL A 12 -6.63 25.84 -63.44
C VAL A 12 -6.53 24.32 -63.64
N LEU A 13 -5.97 23.64 -62.63
CA LEU A 13 -6.41 22.29 -62.26
C LEU A 13 -6.50 22.17 -60.73
N LEU A 14 -7.72 21.95 -60.24
CA LEU A 14 -8.03 21.53 -58.87
C LEU A 14 -7.63 20.06 -58.66
N GLY A 15 -7.14 19.76 -57.46
CA GLY A 15 -7.61 18.61 -56.69
C GLY A 15 -6.71 17.38 -56.63
N LEU A 16 -6.15 17.15 -55.43
CA LEU A 16 -6.01 15.88 -54.68
C LEU A 16 -4.61 15.73 -54.06
N ILE A 17 -4.40 16.37 -52.92
CA ILE A 17 -3.43 15.88 -51.92
C ILE A 17 -4.27 15.31 -50.78
N GLY A 18 -4.37 13.98 -50.75
CA GLY A 18 -4.92 13.25 -49.61
C GLY A 18 -3.97 13.38 -48.44
N VAL A 19 -4.31 14.24 -47.48
CA VAL A 19 -3.69 14.22 -46.16
C VAL A 19 -4.39 13.12 -45.37
N SER A 20 -3.77 11.94 -45.31
CA SER A 20 -4.10 10.91 -44.35
C SER A 20 -3.78 11.44 -42.94
N ALA A 21 -4.79 11.95 -42.26
CA ALA A 21 -4.71 12.26 -40.83
C ALA A 21 -4.61 10.94 -40.05
N SER A 22 -3.38 10.56 -39.69
CA SER A 22 -3.14 9.55 -38.67
C SER A 22 -3.52 10.14 -37.31
N SER A 23 -4.75 9.90 -36.88
CA SER A 23 -5.20 10.18 -35.52
C SER A 23 -4.58 9.18 -34.55
N SER A 24 -3.32 9.38 -34.17
CA SER A 24 -2.75 8.79 -32.96
C SER A 24 -3.34 9.53 -31.75
N GLY A 25 -4.58 9.18 -31.40
CA GLY A 25 -5.27 9.74 -30.25
C GLY A 25 -4.63 9.28 -28.96
N SER A 26 -3.72 10.09 -28.41
CA SER A 26 -3.48 10.10 -26.97
C SER A 26 -4.74 10.68 -26.32
N SER A 27 -5.62 9.82 -25.81
CA SER A 27 -6.71 10.28 -24.96
C SER A 27 -6.12 10.75 -23.63
N SER A 28 -5.53 11.94 -23.58
CA SER A 28 -5.36 12.64 -22.31
C SER A 28 -6.77 13.00 -21.84
N SER A 29 -7.37 12.11 -21.04
CA SER A 29 -8.70 12.34 -20.49
C SER A 29 -8.60 13.52 -19.53
N SER A 30 -9.00 14.71 -20.00
CA SER A 30 -9.29 15.81 -19.10
C SER A 30 -10.45 15.39 -18.20
N PRO A 31 -10.46 15.79 -16.92
CA PRO A 31 -11.59 15.49 -16.05
C PRO A 31 -12.85 16.13 -16.64
N ARG A 32 -13.96 15.39 -16.66
CA ARG A 32 -15.25 15.93 -17.13
C ARG A 32 -15.70 17.10 -16.26
N MET A 33 -15.38 17.06 -14.96
CA MET A 33 -15.66 18.11 -14.00
C MET A 33 -14.44 18.34 -13.11
N LYS A 34 -14.10 19.61 -12.89
CA LYS A 34 -13.03 20.01 -11.98
C LYS A 34 -13.61 20.96 -10.94
N LEU A 35 -13.54 20.57 -9.67
CA LEU A 35 -14.04 21.38 -8.56
C LEU A 35 -12.87 21.89 -7.73
N SER A 36 -12.83 23.20 -7.55
CA SER A 36 -11.89 23.83 -6.63
C SER A 36 -12.35 23.67 -5.19
N TYR A 37 -11.44 23.93 -4.25
CA TYR A 37 -11.76 23.96 -2.82
C TYR A 37 -12.94 24.90 -2.50
N LYS A 38 -13.00 26.07 -3.16
CA LYS A 38 -14.09 27.04 -2.95
C LYS A 38 -15.43 26.49 -3.41
N ASP A 39 -15.44 25.76 -4.52
CA ASP A 39 -16.68 25.16 -5.06
C ASP A 39 -17.20 24.10 -4.08
N LEU A 40 -16.31 23.22 -3.59
CA LEU A 40 -16.67 22.17 -2.63
C LEU A 40 -17.19 22.72 -1.29
N GLN A 41 -16.65 23.86 -0.84
CA GLN A 41 -17.18 24.56 0.34
C GLN A 41 -18.60 25.09 0.11
N GLN A 42 -18.89 25.65 -1.08
CA GLN A 42 -20.21 26.19 -1.39
C GLN A 42 -21.30 25.10 -1.43
N PHE A 43 -20.95 23.89 -1.87
CA PHE A 43 -21.89 22.76 -1.91
C PHE A 43 -22.03 22.03 -0.56
N ASN A 44 -21.43 22.53 0.53
CA ASN A 44 -21.32 21.80 1.81
C ASN A 44 -20.71 20.40 1.69
N GLY A 45 -19.98 20.13 0.59
CA GLY A 45 -19.43 18.81 0.28
C GLY A 45 -18.21 18.44 1.11
N ILE A 46 -17.66 19.37 1.88
CA ILE A 46 -16.47 19.17 2.73
C ILE A 46 -16.79 19.47 4.20
N LYS A 47 -16.35 18.58 5.10
CA LYS A 47 -16.20 18.84 6.54
C LYS A 47 -14.74 18.72 6.92
N TRP A 48 -14.24 19.60 7.78
CA TRP A 48 -12.83 19.63 8.19
C TRP A 48 -12.67 19.36 9.69
N PHE A 49 -11.60 18.67 10.03
CA PHE A 49 -11.14 18.49 11.39
C PHE A 49 -9.66 18.91 11.44
N ASP A 50 -9.33 19.68 12.47
CA ASP A 50 -7.98 20.14 12.75
C ASP A 50 -7.75 20.02 14.26
N LEU A 51 -6.51 19.73 14.66
CA LEU A 51 -6.15 19.54 16.06
C LEU A 51 -4.90 20.36 16.38
N GLU A 52 -5.08 21.35 17.27
CA GLU A 52 -3.98 22.18 17.74
C GLU A 52 -2.84 21.34 18.33
N HIS A 53 -1.60 21.70 17.98
CA HIS A 53 -0.37 21.05 18.46
C HIS A 53 -0.23 19.55 18.15
N SER A 54 -1.00 19.03 17.19
CA SER A 54 -0.82 17.68 16.65
C SER A 54 -0.62 17.72 15.14
N CYS A 55 -0.21 16.59 14.58
CA CYS A 55 -0.18 16.39 13.15
C CYS A 55 -0.29 14.90 12.81
N CYS A 56 -0.18 14.62 11.51
CA CYS A 56 0.33 13.37 11.00
C CYS A 56 -0.65 12.20 11.27
N PHE A 57 -1.89 12.41 10.83
CA PHE A 57 -3.01 11.46 10.89
C PHE A 57 -2.81 10.24 9.97
N GLY A 58 -1.81 9.41 10.28
CA GLY A 58 -1.35 8.34 9.40
C GLY A 58 -2.02 6.98 9.63
N ALA A 59 -2.57 6.73 10.83
CA ALA A 59 -3.20 5.46 11.16
C ALA A 59 -4.72 5.64 11.31
N LEU A 60 -5.48 5.20 10.32
CA LEU A 60 -6.95 5.30 10.35
C LEU A 60 -7.56 3.93 10.56
N LEU A 61 -8.68 3.88 11.26
CA LEU A 61 -9.49 2.68 11.44
C LEU A 61 -10.98 3.06 11.40
N LEU A 62 -11.67 2.60 10.36
CA LEU A 62 -13.09 2.83 10.16
C LEU A 62 -13.89 1.78 10.94
N ASP A 63 -14.82 2.22 11.78
CA ASP A 63 -15.76 1.38 12.52
C ASP A 63 -17.19 1.80 12.18
N GLU A 64 -17.75 1.18 11.14
CA GLU A 64 -19.13 1.46 10.70
C GLU A 64 -20.17 1.02 11.75
N GLU A 65 -19.91 -0.06 12.49
CA GLU A 65 -20.83 -0.55 13.52
C GLU A 65 -21.03 0.50 14.63
N ARG A 66 -19.97 1.25 14.95
CA ARG A 66 -20.03 2.34 15.94
C ARG A 66 -20.35 3.71 15.35
N GLY A 67 -20.40 3.84 14.03
CA GLY A 67 -20.47 5.17 13.41
C GLY A 67 -19.25 6.03 13.75
N ARG A 68 -18.07 5.42 13.95
CA ARG A 68 -16.85 6.09 14.40
C ARG A 68 -15.69 5.85 13.45
N LEU A 69 -14.81 6.83 13.43
CA LEU A 69 -13.49 6.69 12.87
C LEU A 69 -12.45 6.94 13.96
N PHE A 70 -11.56 5.95 14.13
CA PHE A 70 -10.42 6.10 15.00
C PHE A 70 -9.19 6.55 14.22
N VAL A 71 -8.48 7.54 14.76
CA VAL A 71 -7.32 8.16 14.12
C VAL A 71 -6.13 8.18 15.07
N GLY A 72 -5.04 7.60 14.64
CA GLY A 72 -3.73 7.74 15.25
C GLY A 72 -2.98 8.94 14.66
N ALA A 73 -2.52 9.82 15.54
CA ALA A 73 -1.81 11.05 15.21
C ALA A 73 -0.52 11.17 16.04
N ARG A 74 0.16 12.31 15.91
CA ARG A 74 1.25 12.70 16.80
C ARG A 74 0.72 12.99 18.21
N ASN A 75 1.15 12.20 19.19
CA ASN A 75 0.80 12.21 20.62
C ASN A 75 -0.68 12.00 20.93
N PHE A 76 -1.52 11.69 19.95
CA PHE A 76 -2.96 11.58 20.16
C PHE A 76 -3.54 10.35 19.45
N LEU A 77 -4.53 9.77 20.11
CA LEU A 77 -5.56 8.93 19.50
C LEU A 77 -6.86 9.70 19.51
N LEU A 78 -7.61 9.64 18.43
CA LEU A 78 -8.89 10.34 18.25
C LEU A 78 -9.99 9.35 17.91
N SER A 79 -11.21 9.67 18.34
CA SER A 79 -12.45 9.03 17.93
C SER A 79 -13.36 10.12 17.38
N LEU A 80 -13.54 10.12 16.06
CA LEU A 80 -14.32 11.09 15.32
C LEU A 80 -15.67 10.47 14.93
N SER A 81 -16.73 11.26 14.95
CA SER A 81 -18.05 10.81 14.48
C SER A 81 -18.08 10.74 12.96
N LEU A 82 -18.61 9.65 12.39
CA LEU A 82 -18.77 9.53 10.95
C LEU A 82 -19.81 10.53 10.41
N ASP A 83 -20.85 10.84 11.18
CA ASP A 83 -21.87 11.83 10.78
C ASP A 83 -21.27 13.23 10.56
N ASN A 84 -20.30 13.59 11.41
CA ASN A 84 -19.59 14.85 11.32
C ASN A 84 -18.28 14.81 12.10
N ILE A 85 -17.15 14.68 11.40
CA ILE A 85 -15.82 14.64 12.02
C ILE A 85 -15.46 15.92 12.80
N SER A 86 -16.09 17.05 12.49
CA SER A 86 -15.86 18.32 13.19
C SER A 86 -16.60 18.40 14.53
N LYS A 87 -17.38 17.37 14.90
CA LYS A 87 -18.21 17.36 16.11
C LYS A 87 -18.02 16.06 16.88
N GLN A 88 -18.28 16.12 18.19
CA GLN A 88 -18.27 14.96 19.09
C GLN A 88 -16.94 14.18 19.09
N GLU A 89 -15.83 14.91 18.97
CA GLU A 89 -14.49 14.34 19.09
C GLU A 89 -14.26 13.81 20.51
N GLN A 90 -13.63 12.64 20.60
CA GLN A 90 -12.97 12.18 21.82
C GLN A 90 -11.48 12.04 21.53
N LYS A 91 -10.64 12.42 22.48
CA LYS A 91 -9.19 12.39 22.32
C LYS A 91 -8.49 11.81 23.53
N ILE A 92 -7.48 10.99 23.28
CA ILE A 92 -6.56 10.47 24.28
C ILE A 92 -5.20 11.08 23.99
N TYR A 93 -4.67 11.82 24.96
CA TYR A 93 -3.29 12.29 24.91
C TYR A 93 -2.36 11.15 25.33
N TRP A 94 -1.56 10.66 24.39
CA TRP A 94 -0.65 9.53 24.56
C TRP A 94 0.78 9.89 24.10
N PRO A 95 1.47 10.79 24.82
CA PRO A 95 2.86 11.16 24.53
C PRO A 95 3.84 10.08 25.03
N ALA A 96 5.09 10.17 24.58
CA ALA A 96 6.18 9.42 25.20
C ALA A 96 6.51 9.99 26.60
N PRO A 97 6.89 9.14 27.58
CA PRO A 97 7.42 9.58 28.88
C PRO A 97 8.58 10.57 28.74
N VAL A 98 8.72 11.49 29.71
CA VAL A 98 9.75 12.54 29.68
C VAL A 98 11.15 11.95 29.55
N ASP A 99 11.47 10.93 30.34
CA ASP A 99 12.78 10.28 30.34
C ASP A 99 13.16 9.75 28.94
N TRP A 100 12.24 9.08 28.24
CA TRP A 100 12.49 8.59 26.87
C TRP A 100 12.65 9.73 25.85
N ARG A 101 11.96 10.85 26.06
CA ARG A 101 12.13 12.04 25.21
C ARG A 101 13.51 12.67 25.41
N GLU A 102 14.00 12.71 26.65
CA GLU A 102 15.35 13.18 26.97
C GLU A 102 16.42 12.24 26.41
N GLU A 103 16.26 10.93 26.56
CA GLU A 103 17.15 9.92 25.96
C GLU A 103 17.21 10.04 24.43
N CYS A 104 16.04 10.18 23.79
CA CYS A 104 15.95 10.40 22.34
C CYS A 104 16.67 11.69 21.91
N ASN A 105 16.56 12.77 22.70
CA ASN A 105 17.22 14.03 22.43
C ASN A 105 18.75 13.94 22.64
N TRP A 106 19.21 13.23 23.69
CA TRP A 106 20.63 12.93 23.89
C TRP A 106 21.22 12.06 22.77
N ALA A 107 20.39 11.23 22.13
CA ALA A 107 20.77 10.50 20.91
C ALA A 107 20.83 11.38 19.65
N GLY A 108 20.64 12.70 19.78
CA GLY A 108 20.79 13.69 18.70
C GLY A 108 19.56 13.84 17.81
N LYS A 109 18.39 13.38 18.25
CA LYS A 109 17.12 13.54 17.53
C LYS A 109 16.41 14.82 17.95
N ASP A 110 15.55 15.35 17.08
CA ASP A 110 14.84 16.60 17.35
C ASP A 110 13.73 16.42 18.40
N ILE A 111 13.80 17.17 19.50
CA ILE A 111 12.87 17.06 20.64
C ILE A 111 11.40 17.31 20.28
N ASN A 112 11.16 18.11 19.23
CA ASN A 112 9.83 18.57 18.84
C ASN A 112 9.24 17.75 17.70
N THR A 113 10.04 17.12 16.85
CA THR A 113 9.56 16.43 15.65
C THR A 113 9.84 14.93 15.68
N ASP A 114 10.95 14.51 16.29
CA ASP A 114 11.36 13.10 16.34
C ASP A 114 11.03 12.47 17.70
N CYS A 115 11.31 13.17 18.81
CA CYS A 115 11.15 12.66 20.17
C CYS A 115 9.72 12.83 20.71
N VAL A 116 8.77 12.32 19.94
CA VAL A 116 7.33 12.30 20.26
C VAL A 116 6.76 10.93 19.89
N ASN A 117 5.54 10.65 20.32
CA ASN A 117 4.86 9.41 19.96
C ASN A 117 4.03 9.62 18.69
N TYR A 118 4.37 8.96 17.58
CA TYR A 118 3.49 8.90 16.41
C TYR A 118 2.78 7.55 16.40
N VAL A 119 1.46 7.56 16.48
CA VAL A 119 0.68 6.32 16.36
C VAL A 119 0.76 5.83 14.90
N LYS A 120 1.26 4.61 14.70
CA LYS A 120 1.50 4.01 13.39
C LYS A 120 0.62 2.79 13.10
N VAL A 121 0.15 2.12 14.14
CA VAL A 121 -0.66 0.90 14.04
C VAL A 121 -1.95 1.11 14.82
N LEU A 122 -3.07 0.74 14.22
CA LEU A 122 -4.39 0.81 14.83
C LEU A 122 -5.30 -0.28 14.24
N HIS A 123 -5.76 -1.21 15.07
CA HIS A 123 -6.61 -2.33 14.67
C HIS A 123 -7.72 -2.61 15.68
N HIS A 124 -8.81 -3.24 15.24
CA HIS A 124 -9.77 -3.85 16.17
C HIS A 124 -9.14 -5.07 16.84
N TYR A 125 -9.11 -5.10 18.17
CA TYR A 125 -8.62 -6.26 18.92
C TYR A 125 -9.75 -7.21 19.29
N ASN A 126 -10.82 -6.67 19.88
CA ASN A 126 -12.03 -7.40 20.21
C ASN A 126 -13.23 -6.44 20.15
N ARG A 127 -14.39 -6.91 20.62
CA ARG A 127 -15.62 -6.09 20.60
C ARG A 127 -15.59 -4.88 21.53
N THR A 128 -14.62 -4.73 22.42
CA THR A 128 -14.55 -3.63 23.40
C THR A 128 -13.26 -2.82 23.32
N HIS A 129 -12.23 -3.34 22.64
CA HIS A 129 -10.90 -2.76 22.61
C HIS A 129 -10.35 -2.67 21.19
N LEU A 130 -9.63 -1.59 20.93
CA LEU A 130 -8.68 -1.47 19.84
C LEU A 130 -7.28 -1.82 20.33
N TYR A 131 -6.39 -2.11 19.40
CA TYR A 131 -4.96 -2.24 19.64
C TYR A 131 -4.21 -1.17 18.87
N ALA A 132 -3.47 -0.33 19.58
CA ALA A 132 -2.73 0.79 19.02
C ALA A 132 -1.24 0.69 19.34
N CYS A 133 -0.37 1.05 18.39
CA CYS A 133 1.07 1.18 18.64
C CYS A 133 1.63 2.46 18.04
N GLY A 134 2.64 3.03 18.69
CA GLY A 134 3.34 4.20 18.21
C GLY A 134 4.85 4.17 18.43
N THR A 135 5.54 5.18 17.92
CA THR A 135 7.02 5.29 17.94
C THR A 135 7.60 5.55 19.32
N GLY A 136 6.79 6.10 20.25
CA GLY A 136 7.17 6.37 21.63
C GLY A 136 8.51 7.09 21.80
N ALA A 137 8.82 8.10 20.97
CA ALA A 137 10.11 8.79 20.96
C ALA A 137 11.32 7.83 20.81
N PHE A 138 11.33 7.02 19.76
CA PHE A 138 12.33 5.96 19.53
C PHE A 138 12.32 4.87 20.63
N HIS A 139 11.20 4.72 21.35
CA HIS A 139 10.90 3.58 22.21
C HIS A 139 9.47 3.09 21.90
N PRO A 140 9.29 2.27 20.86
CA PRO A 140 7.97 1.87 20.41
C PRO A 140 7.15 1.23 21.51
N THR A 141 5.89 1.64 21.65
CA THR A 141 4.95 1.10 22.65
C THR A 141 3.60 0.80 22.02
N CYS A 142 2.87 -0.12 22.65
CA CYS A 142 1.51 -0.46 22.28
C CYS A 142 0.58 -0.39 23.48
N ALA A 143 -0.71 -0.19 23.22
CA ALA A 143 -1.73 -0.15 24.25
C ALA A 143 -3.08 -0.67 23.72
N TYR A 144 -3.89 -1.21 24.62
CA TYR A 144 -5.30 -1.47 24.35
C TYR A 144 -6.12 -0.21 24.63
N VAL A 145 -6.97 0.16 23.67
CA VAL A 145 -7.86 1.33 23.78
C VAL A 145 -9.27 0.84 24.01
N GLU A 146 -9.83 1.07 25.19
CA GLU A 146 -11.22 0.71 25.50
C GLU A 146 -12.17 1.65 24.76
N VAL A 147 -13.08 1.07 23.97
CA VAL A 147 -14.06 1.77 23.11
C VAL A 147 -15.52 1.41 23.41
N GLY A 148 -15.77 0.61 24.45
CA GLY A 148 -17.10 0.11 24.79
C GLY A 148 -17.69 -0.88 23.77
N GLN A 149 -18.85 -1.45 24.06
CA GLN A 149 -19.55 -2.35 23.14
C GLN A 149 -20.52 -1.61 22.23
N LYS A 150 -21.15 -0.54 22.74
CA LYS A 150 -22.18 0.23 22.06
C LYS A 150 -21.72 1.67 21.85
N ILE A 151 -22.36 2.34 20.88
CA ILE A 151 -22.17 3.76 20.57
C ILE A 151 -22.41 4.64 21.81
N GLU A 152 -23.38 4.26 22.63
CA GLU A 152 -23.82 4.98 23.84
C GLU A 152 -22.79 4.91 24.98
N ASP A 153 -21.87 3.95 24.97
CA ASP A 153 -20.97 3.72 26.10
C ASP A 153 -19.97 4.88 26.28
N HIS A 154 -19.79 5.75 25.29
CA HIS A 154 -18.92 6.94 25.30
C HIS A 154 -17.50 6.69 25.88
N VAL A 155 -17.02 5.44 25.85
CA VAL A 155 -15.70 5.08 26.39
C VAL A 155 -14.65 5.31 25.32
N PHE A 156 -13.60 6.04 25.68
CA PHE A 156 -12.39 6.15 24.88
C PHE A 156 -11.20 6.43 25.79
N LYS A 157 -10.56 5.37 26.29
CA LYS A 157 -9.47 5.48 27.27
C LYS A 157 -8.43 4.38 27.08
N ILE A 158 -7.20 4.67 27.49
CA ILE A 158 -6.11 3.71 27.61
C ILE A 158 -5.87 3.46 29.09
N ASP A 159 -5.67 2.20 29.47
CA ASP A 159 -5.13 1.85 30.77
C ASP A 159 -3.58 1.92 30.72
N PRO A 160 -2.94 2.90 31.40
CA PRO A 160 -1.49 3.04 31.39
C PRO A 160 -0.74 1.83 31.96
N SER A 161 -1.39 1.02 32.79
CA SER A 161 -0.78 -0.19 33.37
C SER A 161 -0.67 -1.35 32.36
N MET A 162 -1.39 -1.27 31.25
CA MET A 162 -1.48 -2.28 30.20
C MET A 162 -0.67 -1.90 28.95
N VAL A 163 0.27 -0.95 29.08
CA VAL A 163 1.17 -0.56 27.98
C VAL A 163 2.22 -1.65 27.77
N GLU A 164 2.33 -2.11 26.53
CA GLU A 164 3.24 -3.18 26.12
C GLU A 164 4.42 -2.64 25.28
N ASP A 165 5.49 -3.43 25.21
CA ASP A 165 6.57 -3.20 24.25
C ASP A 165 6.05 -3.27 22.80
N GLY A 166 6.43 -2.25 22.02
CA GLY A 166 6.07 -2.08 20.62
C GLY A 166 7.13 -2.56 19.64
N LYS A 167 8.26 -3.10 20.11
CA LYS A 167 9.32 -3.63 19.24
C LYS A 167 8.78 -4.72 18.30
N GLY A 168 9.02 -4.56 17.00
CA GLY A 168 8.49 -5.47 15.99
C GLY A 168 7.02 -5.22 15.62
N LYS A 169 6.34 -4.28 16.28
CA LYS A 169 4.94 -3.91 16.02
C LYS A 169 4.85 -2.51 15.41
N SER A 170 5.60 -1.54 15.94
CA SER A 170 5.72 -0.17 15.42
C SER A 170 7.20 0.16 15.16
N PRO A 171 7.51 1.01 14.16
CA PRO A 171 8.87 1.47 13.94
C PRO A 171 9.34 2.41 15.06
N TYR A 172 10.67 2.51 15.21
CA TYR A 172 11.34 3.48 16.07
C TYR A 172 11.30 4.90 15.47
N ASP A 173 11.70 5.00 14.21
CA ASP A 173 11.75 6.26 13.48
C ASP A 173 10.38 6.59 12.88
N PRO A 174 9.83 7.80 13.09
CA PRO A 174 8.53 8.17 12.54
C PRO A 174 8.52 8.20 11.01
N ARG A 175 9.67 8.36 10.34
CA ARG A 175 9.82 8.38 8.87
C ARG A 175 9.79 6.99 8.24
N HIS A 176 9.71 5.94 9.07
CA HIS A 176 9.55 4.58 8.59
C HIS A 176 8.07 4.24 8.49
N THR A 177 7.68 3.64 7.37
CA THR A 177 6.33 3.12 7.19
C THR A 177 6.19 1.78 7.91
N SER A 178 4.94 1.42 8.20
CA SER A 178 4.56 0.14 8.77
C SER A 178 3.41 -0.44 7.98
N ALA A 179 3.47 -1.72 7.66
CA ALA A 179 2.30 -2.48 7.22
C ALA A 179 1.90 -3.44 8.33
N SER A 180 0.61 -3.53 8.66
CA SER A 180 0.18 -4.47 9.68
C SER A 180 -1.23 -4.98 9.47
N VAL A 181 -1.48 -6.19 9.94
CA VAL A 181 -2.81 -6.81 10.01
C VAL A 181 -2.93 -7.62 11.29
N LEU A 182 -4.05 -7.44 12.00
CA LEU A 182 -4.38 -8.20 13.20
C LEU A 182 -5.41 -9.28 12.84
N ILE A 183 -5.05 -10.55 13.02
CA ILE A 183 -5.91 -11.69 12.64
C ILE A 183 -6.12 -12.58 13.86
N GLY A 184 -7.30 -12.48 14.47
CA GLY A 184 -7.54 -13.08 15.78
C GLY A 184 -6.76 -12.32 16.85
N ASP A 185 -5.91 -13.00 17.60
CA ASP A 185 -5.06 -12.45 18.65
C ASP A 185 -3.59 -12.25 18.24
N GLU A 186 -3.26 -12.45 16.95
CA GLU A 186 -1.90 -12.36 16.41
C GLU A 186 -1.73 -11.13 15.51
N LEU A 187 -0.77 -10.28 15.83
CA LEU A 187 -0.40 -9.13 15.01
C LEU A 187 0.75 -9.48 14.08
N TYR A 188 0.51 -9.33 12.78
CA TYR A 188 1.51 -9.43 11.73
C TYR A 188 1.92 -8.01 11.33
N ALA A 189 3.20 -7.66 11.43
CA ALA A 189 3.70 -6.31 11.16
C ALA A 189 5.03 -6.33 10.39
N GLY A 190 5.10 -5.52 9.33
CA GLY A 190 6.31 -5.23 8.58
C GLY A 190 6.85 -3.87 9.02
N VAL A 191 7.97 -3.87 9.75
CA VAL A 191 8.54 -2.66 10.36
C VAL A 191 10.08 -2.71 10.41
N ALA A 192 10.71 -1.56 10.68
CA ALA A 192 12.10 -1.51 11.11
C ALA A 192 12.19 -1.61 12.63
N THR A 193 13.04 -2.50 13.14
CA THR A 193 13.08 -2.88 14.57
C THR A 193 14.27 -2.36 15.35
N ASP A 194 15.14 -1.57 14.73
CA ASP A 194 16.32 -0.98 15.35
C ASP A 194 16.30 0.56 15.30
N LEU A 195 17.03 1.17 16.24
CA LEU A 195 17.21 2.62 16.33
C LEU A 195 17.83 3.24 15.07
N MET A 196 18.65 2.47 14.35
CA MET A 196 19.30 2.91 13.11
C MET A 196 18.40 2.78 11.88
N GLY A 197 17.25 2.10 11.98
CA GLY A 197 16.34 1.87 10.87
C GLY A 197 16.94 0.99 9.75
N ARG A 198 17.72 -0.03 10.10
CA ARG A 198 18.37 -0.95 9.15
C ARG A 198 17.88 -2.39 9.27
N ASP A 199 17.41 -2.81 10.45
CA ASP A 199 16.85 -4.14 10.67
C ASP A 199 15.35 -4.13 10.32
N PHE A 200 15.04 -4.36 9.06
CA PHE A 200 13.66 -4.53 8.59
C PHE A 200 13.20 -5.97 8.76
N THR A 201 11.97 -6.15 9.22
CA THR A 201 11.42 -7.49 9.41
C THR A 201 9.92 -7.54 9.18
N ILE A 202 9.46 -8.72 8.79
CA ILE A 202 8.06 -9.11 8.96
C ILE A 202 7.97 -9.96 10.23
N PHE A 203 7.24 -9.46 11.21
CA PHE A 203 7.13 -10.00 12.55
C PHE A 203 5.71 -10.47 12.82
N ARG A 204 5.55 -11.65 13.45
CA ARG A 204 4.31 -12.02 14.13
C ARG A 204 4.56 -11.95 15.62
N SER A 205 3.70 -11.20 16.30
CA SER A 205 3.70 -11.02 17.75
C SER A 205 2.31 -11.28 18.31
N MET A 206 2.20 -11.17 19.64
CA MET A 206 0.97 -11.44 20.38
C MET A 206 0.53 -12.90 20.24
N GLY A 207 -0.64 -13.21 20.79
CA GLY A 207 -1.18 -14.55 20.85
C GLY A 207 -0.38 -15.49 21.77
N ARG A 208 -0.75 -16.78 21.72
CA ARG A 208 -0.17 -17.82 22.58
C ARG A 208 1.13 -18.42 22.04
N ARG A 209 1.44 -18.18 20.77
CA ARG A 209 2.59 -18.76 20.08
C ARG A 209 3.81 -17.87 20.26
N LEU A 210 4.99 -18.46 20.14
CA LEU A 210 6.23 -17.70 20.12
C LEU A 210 6.24 -16.76 18.91
N SER A 211 6.79 -15.56 19.12
CA SER A 211 6.97 -14.58 18.06
C SER A 211 7.90 -15.11 16.98
N ILE A 212 7.57 -14.81 15.72
CA ILE A 212 8.32 -15.25 14.55
C ILE A 212 8.72 -14.04 13.72
N ARG A 213 9.92 -14.10 13.13
CA ARG A 213 10.44 -13.03 12.29
C ARG A 213 11.12 -13.51 11.00
N THR A 214 11.38 -12.61 10.08
CA THR A 214 12.27 -12.88 8.93
C THR A 214 13.72 -13.03 9.36
N GLU A 215 14.55 -13.66 8.52
CA GLU A 215 16.01 -13.62 8.65
C GLU A 215 16.52 -12.18 8.75
N GLN A 216 17.53 -11.97 9.58
CA GLN A 216 18.18 -10.69 9.82
C GLN A 216 19.40 -10.56 8.91
N HIS A 217 19.62 -9.36 8.39
CA HIS A 217 20.83 -9.05 7.62
C HIS A 217 21.04 -9.93 6.37
N ASP A 218 19.97 -10.50 5.82
CA ASP A 218 19.99 -11.26 4.57
C ASP A 218 19.16 -10.54 3.50
N SER A 219 19.85 -9.89 2.56
CA SER A 219 19.22 -9.11 1.49
C SER A 219 18.36 -9.95 0.54
N ARG A 220 18.53 -11.28 0.51
CA ARG A 220 17.64 -12.16 -0.25
C ARG A 220 16.22 -12.15 0.33
N TRP A 221 16.10 -12.02 1.65
CA TRP A 221 14.83 -11.97 2.35
C TRP A 221 14.19 -10.59 2.22
N LEU A 222 14.87 -9.55 2.70
CA LEU A 222 14.40 -8.17 2.67
C LEU A 222 15.60 -7.24 2.48
N ASN A 223 15.53 -6.31 1.54
CA ASN A 223 16.63 -5.40 1.24
C ASN A 223 16.19 -3.93 1.25
N GLU A 224 16.35 -3.25 2.39
CA GLU A 224 15.89 -1.87 2.61
C GLU A 224 14.40 -1.66 2.23
N PRO A 225 13.46 -2.55 2.64
CA PRO A 225 12.08 -2.45 2.21
C PRO A 225 11.37 -1.21 2.80
N LYS A 226 10.41 -0.69 2.03
CA LYS A 226 9.34 0.19 2.51
C LYS A 226 8.05 -0.61 2.45
N PHE A 227 7.44 -0.85 3.60
CA PHE A 227 6.19 -1.60 3.72
C PHE A 227 4.98 -0.70 3.43
N ILE A 228 3.99 -1.21 2.69
CA ILE A 228 2.78 -0.48 2.28
C ILE A 228 1.54 -1.07 2.93
N ALA A 229 1.28 -2.38 2.76
CA ALA A 229 0.07 -3.03 3.27
C ALA A 229 0.31 -4.47 3.67
N ALA A 230 -0.53 -4.98 4.57
CA ALA A 230 -0.56 -6.39 4.97
C ALA A 230 -2.00 -6.87 5.06
N VAL A 231 -2.29 -8.08 4.59
CA VAL A 231 -3.66 -8.61 4.50
C VAL A 231 -3.70 -10.11 4.73
N GLY A 232 -4.72 -10.59 5.43
CA GLY A 232 -5.04 -12.01 5.53
C GLY A 232 -5.99 -12.42 4.40
N VAL A 233 -5.66 -13.50 3.69
CA VAL A 233 -6.54 -14.07 2.66
C VAL A 233 -6.65 -15.58 2.90
N PRO A 234 -7.88 -16.13 3.04
CA PRO A 234 -8.07 -17.57 3.09
C PRO A 234 -7.76 -18.19 1.72
N GLU A 235 -7.08 -19.34 1.71
CA GLU A 235 -6.77 -20.05 0.46
C GLU A 235 -7.75 -21.19 0.17
N SER A 236 -8.39 -21.74 1.21
CA SER A 236 -9.38 -22.81 1.12
C SER A 236 -10.43 -22.67 2.21
N GLU A 237 -11.34 -23.65 2.33
CA GLU A 237 -12.26 -23.73 3.48
C GLU A 237 -11.55 -24.16 4.77
N ASN A 238 -10.32 -24.70 4.66
CA ASN A 238 -9.51 -25.09 5.80
C ASN A 238 -8.64 -23.90 6.26
N PRO A 239 -8.83 -23.39 7.49
CA PRO A 239 -8.04 -22.28 8.02
C PRO A 239 -6.54 -22.55 8.14
N ASP A 240 -6.11 -23.82 8.11
CA ASP A 240 -4.68 -24.17 8.08
C ASP A 240 -3.99 -23.68 6.79
N ASP A 241 -4.76 -23.43 5.72
CA ASP A 241 -4.24 -22.94 4.44
C ASP A 241 -4.22 -21.40 4.37
N ASP A 242 -4.74 -20.70 5.39
CA ASP A 242 -4.77 -19.24 5.46
C ASP A 242 -3.36 -18.65 5.28
N LYS A 243 -3.28 -17.61 4.44
CA LYS A 243 -2.03 -16.88 4.21
C LYS A 243 -2.15 -15.41 4.57
N VAL A 244 -1.01 -14.85 4.93
CA VAL A 244 -0.82 -13.41 5.11
C VAL A 244 0.07 -12.90 3.99
N PHE A 245 -0.41 -11.88 3.28
CA PHE A 245 0.31 -11.23 2.20
C PHE A 245 0.82 -9.86 2.64
N PHE A 246 2.08 -9.56 2.31
CA PHE A 246 2.72 -8.28 2.56
C PHE A 246 3.06 -7.60 1.24
N PHE A 247 2.70 -6.32 1.12
CA PHE A 247 3.01 -5.48 -0.02
C PHE A 247 4.07 -4.47 0.37
N PHE A 248 5.16 -4.42 -0.38
CA PHE A 248 6.28 -3.55 -0.09
C PHE A 248 7.07 -3.26 -1.37
N ARG A 249 7.96 -2.28 -1.32
CA ARG A 249 8.99 -2.06 -2.33
C ARG A 249 10.35 -2.11 -1.68
N GLU A 250 11.36 -2.60 -2.39
CA GLU A 250 12.70 -2.82 -1.84
C GLU A 250 13.77 -2.62 -2.90
N THR A 251 15.03 -2.51 -2.48
CA THR A 251 16.17 -2.51 -3.40
C THR A 251 16.33 -3.92 -4.00
N ALA A 252 16.17 -4.04 -5.31
CA ALA A 252 16.21 -5.31 -6.04
C ALA A 252 17.60 -5.95 -5.99
N VAL A 253 17.66 -7.24 -5.63
CA VAL A 253 18.90 -8.03 -5.63
C VAL A 253 19.15 -8.72 -6.97
N GLU A 254 18.12 -8.80 -7.81
CA GLU A 254 18.12 -9.43 -9.12
C GLU A 254 18.16 -8.47 -10.30
N ALA A 255 18.09 -7.16 -10.04
CA ALA A 255 18.30 -6.18 -11.08
C ALA A 255 19.73 -6.28 -11.64
N GLN A 256 19.84 -6.25 -12.97
CA GLN A 256 21.11 -6.24 -13.68
C GLN A 256 21.48 -4.79 -14.03
N GLY A 257 22.73 -4.39 -13.81
CA GLY A 257 23.24 -3.06 -14.18
C GLY A 257 23.90 -2.30 -13.03
N PHE A 258 24.36 -1.08 -13.33
CA PHE A 258 24.95 -0.18 -12.34
C PHE A 258 23.86 0.66 -11.68
N GLY A 259 23.71 0.55 -10.36
CA GLY A 259 22.84 1.41 -9.56
C GLY A 259 21.84 0.64 -8.70
N LYS A 260 21.21 1.35 -7.75
CA LYS A 260 20.11 0.82 -6.96
C LYS A 260 18.83 0.89 -7.78
N VAL A 261 18.21 -0.26 -8.03
CA VAL A 261 16.89 -0.35 -8.67
C VAL A 261 15.86 -0.75 -7.62
N THR A 262 14.75 -0.03 -7.55
CA THR A 262 13.62 -0.41 -6.69
C THR A 262 12.76 -1.41 -7.43
N TYR A 263 12.33 -2.50 -6.78
CA TYR A 263 11.22 -3.32 -7.25
C TYR A 263 10.12 -3.39 -6.21
N SER A 264 8.89 -3.39 -6.70
CA SER A 264 7.71 -3.68 -5.90
C SER A 264 7.49 -5.17 -5.74
N ARG A 265 7.01 -5.57 -4.56
CA ARG A 265 6.92 -6.95 -4.12
C ARG A 265 5.57 -7.26 -3.48
N ILE A 266 5.18 -8.51 -3.66
CA ILE A 266 4.23 -9.20 -2.79
C ILE A 266 4.98 -10.34 -2.09
N GLY A 267 4.90 -10.40 -0.77
CA GLY A 267 5.36 -11.50 0.06
C GLY A 267 4.18 -12.33 0.57
N GLN A 268 4.35 -13.65 0.71
CA GLN A 268 3.38 -14.55 1.34
C GLN A 268 3.97 -15.23 2.58
N LEU A 269 3.09 -15.55 3.53
CA LEU A 269 3.38 -16.31 4.75
C LEU A 269 2.20 -17.22 5.05
N CYS A 270 2.44 -18.41 5.58
CA CYS A 270 1.37 -19.22 6.16
C CYS A 270 1.05 -18.75 7.57
N ARG A 271 -0.25 -18.57 7.86
CA ARG A 271 -0.71 -18.09 9.16
C ARG A 271 -0.30 -19.04 10.30
N ASN A 272 -0.30 -20.34 10.05
CA ASN A 272 0.03 -21.39 11.01
C ASN A 272 1.53 -21.78 11.03
N ASP A 273 2.42 -21.00 10.40
CA ASP A 273 3.86 -21.24 10.47
C ASP A 273 4.37 -21.09 11.92
N MET A 274 5.18 -22.05 12.38
CA MET A 274 5.71 -22.16 13.74
C MET A 274 7.24 -22.08 13.78
N GLY A 275 7.88 -21.77 12.65
CA GLY A 275 9.31 -21.85 12.47
C GLY A 275 9.82 -23.27 12.30
N GLY A 276 11.12 -23.42 12.10
CA GLY A 276 11.77 -24.73 12.01
C GLY A 276 12.22 -25.25 13.37
N GLN A 277 12.46 -26.56 13.46
CA GLN A 277 12.85 -27.23 14.71
C GLN A 277 14.31 -26.99 15.10
N ARG A 278 15.23 -27.05 14.13
CA ARG A 278 16.69 -26.92 14.34
C ARG A 278 17.26 -25.68 13.66
N SER A 279 16.88 -25.48 12.39
CA SER A 279 17.18 -24.29 11.59
C SER A 279 15.95 -23.42 11.49
N LEU A 280 16.13 -22.11 11.27
CA LEU A 280 15.03 -21.13 11.26
C LEU A 280 14.14 -21.20 12.51
N VAL A 281 14.74 -21.43 13.69
CA VAL A 281 14.03 -21.39 14.98
C VAL A 281 13.46 -19.99 15.19
N ASN A 282 12.16 -19.90 15.44
CA ASN A 282 11.41 -18.65 15.55
C ASN A 282 11.60 -17.71 14.33
N LYS A 283 11.86 -18.29 13.15
CA LYS A 283 11.91 -17.59 11.88
C LYS A 283 10.94 -18.22 10.89
N TRP A 284 10.38 -17.42 9.98
CA TRP A 284 9.45 -17.93 8.98
C TRP A 284 10.08 -19.04 8.15
N THR A 285 9.33 -20.09 7.85
CA THR A 285 9.75 -21.20 6.96
C THR A 285 8.98 -21.19 5.64
N THR A 286 7.89 -20.43 5.60
CA THR A 286 6.96 -20.34 4.45
C THR A 286 7.04 -19.01 3.70
N PHE A 287 7.96 -18.13 4.09
CA PHE A 287 8.16 -16.83 3.44
C PHE A 287 8.64 -16.97 2.00
N LEU A 288 7.87 -16.41 1.08
CA LEU A 288 8.25 -16.21 -0.32
C LEU A 288 7.88 -14.81 -0.75
N LYS A 289 8.61 -14.22 -1.69
CA LYS A 289 8.30 -12.95 -2.34
C LYS A 289 8.41 -13.04 -3.86
N ALA A 290 7.55 -12.30 -4.55
CA ALA A 290 7.56 -12.18 -6.01
C ALA A 290 7.54 -10.69 -6.41
N ARG A 291 8.10 -10.36 -7.57
CA ARG A 291 7.99 -9.01 -8.15
C ARG A 291 6.54 -8.73 -8.57
N LEU A 292 5.99 -7.58 -8.19
CA LEU A 292 4.77 -7.03 -8.78
C LEU A 292 5.17 -6.11 -9.94
N VAL A 293 4.75 -6.43 -11.16
CA VAL A 293 5.07 -5.65 -12.36
C VAL A 293 3.87 -4.80 -12.74
N CYS A 294 4.06 -3.48 -12.83
CA CYS A 294 3.13 -2.56 -13.46
C CYS A 294 3.86 -1.82 -14.58
N SER A 295 3.60 -2.19 -15.83
CA SER A 295 4.31 -1.64 -16.99
C SER A 295 3.42 -1.46 -18.21
N VAL A 296 3.82 -0.56 -19.09
CA VAL A 296 3.18 -0.34 -20.39
C VAL A 296 4.12 -0.87 -21.47
N PRO A 297 3.69 -1.82 -22.31
CA PRO A 297 4.49 -2.29 -23.43
C PRO A 297 4.53 -1.21 -24.53
N GLY A 298 5.74 -0.85 -24.94
CA GLY A 298 6.02 0.05 -26.06
C GLY A 298 5.93 -0.66 -27.41
N ASN A 299 5.80 0.12 -28.49
CA ASN A 299 5.70 -0.40 -29.85
C ASN A 299 6.98 -1.11 -30.33
N ASP A 300 8.12 -0.75 -29.75
CA ASP A 300 9.43 -1.34 -30.00
C ASP A 300 9.74 -2.56 -29.09
N GLY A 301 8.78 -2.97 -28.27
CA GLY A 301 8.93 -4.05 -27.30
C GLY A 301 9.60 -3.64 -25.99
N THR A 302 9.99 -2.37 -25.82
CA THR A 302 10.49 -1.87 -24.53
C THR A 302 9.34 -1.60 -23.58
N GLU A 303 9.49 -1.98 -22.31
CA GLU A 303 8.46 -1.73 -21.30
C GLU A 303 8.80 -0.49 -20.47
N THR A 304 7.81 0.39 -20.28
CA THR A 304 7.91 1.48 -19.31
C THR A 304 7.36 1.00 -17.97
N HIS A 305 8.24 0.85 -16.97
CA HIS A 305 7.89 0.34 -15.65
C HIS A 305 7.54 1.45 -14.63
N PHE A 306 6.60 1.12 -13.74
CA PHE A 306 6.23 1.89 -12.56
C PHE A 306 6.54 1.03 -11.34
N ASP A 307 7.78 1.09 -10.84
CA ASP A 307 8.27 0.18 -9.80
C ASP A 307 8.10 0.73 -8.36
N GLU A 308 7.65 1.98 -8.18
CA GLU A 308 7.46 2.59 -6.87
C GLU A 308 6.03 2.39 -6.37
N LEU A 309 5.74 1.25 -5.73
CA LEU A 309 4.45 1.01 -5.07
C LEU A 309 4.20 2.05 -3.96
N ARG A 310 3.02 2.68 -4.03
CA ARG A 310 2.58 3.73 -3.09
C ARG A 310 1.46 3.25 -2.17
N ASP A 311 0.46 2.57 -2.73
CA ASP A 311 -0.70 2.14 -1.97
C ASP A 311 -1.34 0.88 -2.57
N VAL A 312 -2.10 0.16 -1.74
CA VAL A 312 -2.77 -1.09 -2.07
C VAL A 312 -4.17 -1.11 -1.45
N PHE A 313 -5.17 -1.35 -2.28
CA PHE A 313 -6.56 -1.52 -1.85
C PHE A 313 -7.09 -2.89 -2.25
N LEU A 314 -7.71 -3.59 -1.30
CA LEU A 314 -8.34 -4.88 -1.53
C LEU A 314 -9.85 -4.71 -1.66
N LEU A 315 -10.35 -4.94 -2.87
CA LEU A 315 -11.78 -5.01 -3.12
C LEU A 315 -12.26 -6.44 -2.90
N GLN A 316 -13.00 -6.66 -1.82
CA GLN A 316 -13.58 -7.96 -1.50
C GLN A 316 -14.60 -8.37 -2.57
N THR A 317 -14.50 -9.60 -3.04
CA THR A 317 -15.49 -10.18 -3.94
C THR A 317 -16.44 -11.10 -3.17
N ARG A 318 -17.42 -11.70 -3.86
CA ARG A 318 -18.30 -12.70 -3.25
C ARG A 318 -17.52 -13.91 -2.72
N ASP A 319 -16.39 -14.23 -3.37
CA ASP A 319 -15.46 -15.25 -2.90
C ASP A 319 -14.32 -14.59 -2.13
N ARG A 320 -14.32 -14.77 -0.80
CA ARG A 320 -13.29 -14.23 0.10
C ARG A 320 -11.88 -14.72 -0.21
N LYS A 321 -11.75 -15.84 -0.93
CA LYS A 321 -10.46 -16.38 -1.38
C LYS A 321 -9.91 -15.63 -2.59
N ASN A 322 -10.73 -14.82 -3.27
CA ASN A 322 -10.36 -14.13 -4.49
C ASN A 322 -10.74 -12.63 -4.43
N PRO A 323 -10.15 -11.84 -3.50
CA PRO A 323 -10.22 -10.39 -3.58
C PRO A 323 -9.49 -9.87 -4.83
N LEU A 324 -9.93 -8.71 -5.31
CA LEU A 324 -9.25 -7.95 -6.34
C LEU A 324 -8.28 -6.97 -5.69
N ILE A 325 -7.04 -6.91 -6.19
CA ILE A 325 -5.98 -6.10 -5.58
C ILE A 325 -5.68 -4.91 -6.50
N TYR A 326 -6.14 -3.74 -6.10
CA TYR A 326 -5.81 -2.47 -6.75
C TYR A 326 -4.55 -1.90 -6.13
N THR A 327 -3.71 -1.31 -6.96
CA THR A 327 -2.39 -0.83 -6.55
C THR A 327 -2.06 0.46 -7.26
N VAL A 328 -1.40 1.36 -6.55
CA VAL A 328 -0.89 2.63 -7.09
C VAL A 328 0.62 2.55 -7.20
N PHE A 329 1.14 2.85 -8.37
CA PHE A 329 2.58 2.93 -8.63
C PHE A 329 2.97 4.29 -9.16
N THR A 330 4.21 4.70 -8.88
CA THR A 330 4.87 5.83 -9.56
C THR A 330 6.11 5.35 -10.31
N THR A 331 6.62 6.19 -11.21
CA THR A 331 7.94 6.00 -11.81
C THR A 331 9.05 6.18 -10.76
N SER A 332 10.19 5.51 -10.95
CA SER A 332 11.40 5.74 -10.13
C SER A 332 12.24 6.93 -10.64
N SER A 333 11.98 7.40 -11.86
CA SER A 333 12.71 8.53 -12.45
C SER A 333 12.28 9.85 -11.80
N SER A 334 13.25 10.68 -11.42
CA SER A 334 13.01 12.05 -10.97
C SER A 334 12.64 13.00 -12.12
N VAL A 335 13.02 12.66 -13.36
CA VAL A 335 12.79 13.48 -14.56
C VAL A 335 11.43 13.15 -15.18
N PHE A 336 11.12 11.85 -15.30
CA PHE A 336 9.86 11.39 -15.86
C PHE A 336 8.89 11.04 -14.75
N GLN A 337 7.99 11.97 -14.44
CA GLN A 337 6.93 11.75 -13.47
C GLN A 337 5.73 11.08 -14.15
N GLY A 338 5.37 9.92 -13.63
CA GLY A 338 4.20 9.18 -14.07
C GLY A 338 3.62 8.36 -12.93
N SER A 339 2.31 8.15 -12.97
CA SER A 339 1.57 7.33 -12.02
C SER A 339 0.63 6.37 -12.74
N ALA A 340 0.51 5.16 -12.20
CA ALA A 340 -0.27 4.09 -12.77
C ALA A 340 -1.09 3.37 -11.69
N VAL A 341 -2.30 2.96 -12.04
CA VAL A 341 -3.11 2.03 -11.25
C VAL A 341 -3.09 0.68 -11.93
N CYS A 342 -2.68 -0.36 -11.23
CA CYS A 342 -2.69 -1.75 -11.72
C CYS A 342 -3.66 -2.60 -10.87
N LEU A 343 -4.27 -3.59 -11.52
CA LEU A 343 -5.17 -4.56 -10.88
C LEU A 343 -4.55 -5.95 -10.98
N TYR A 344 -4.53 -6.69 -9.87
CA TYR A 344 -4.04 -8.06 -9.81
C TYR A 344 -5.12 -9.01 -9.28
N THR A 345 -5.04 -10.27 -9.72
CA THR A 345 -5.89 -11.35 -9.24
C THR A 345 -5.11 -12.32 -8.35
N MET A 346 -5.79 -12.93 -7.38
CA MET A 346 -5.17 -13.98 -6.56
C MET A 346 -4.71 -15.18 -7.39
N ASN A 347 -5.34 -15.47 -8.53
CA ASN A 347 -4.91 -16.55 -9.43
C ASN A 347 -3.53 -16.29 -10.03
N ASP A 348 -3.24 -15.07 -10.47
CA ASP A 348 -1.92 -14.72 -11.02
C ASP A 348 -0.85 -14.71 -9.93
N ILE A 349 -1.20 -14.23 -8.72
CA ILE A 349 -0.33 -14.26 -7.54
C ILE A 349 0.03 -15.71 -7.17
N ARG A 350 -0.96 -16.60 -7.06
CA ARG A 350 -0.74 -18.02 -6.77
C ARG A 350 0.11 -18.68 -7.86
N ARG A 351 -0.15 -18.37 -9.13
CA ARG A 351 0.65 -18.89 -10.26
C ARG A 351 2.13 -18.52 -10.12
N ALA A 352 2.44 -17.27 -9.77
CA ALA A 352 3.81 -16.84 -9.54
C ALA A 352 4.45 -17.58 -8.35
N PHE A 353 3.75 -17.71 -7.22
CA PHE A 353 4.25 -18.43 -6.05
C PHE A 353 4.38 -19.94 -6.24
N LEU A 354 3.61 -20.54 -7.15
CA LEU A 354 3.75 -21.94 -7.59
C LEU A 354 4.82 -22.14 -8.68
N GLY A 355 5.31 -21.06 -9.27
CA GLY A 355 6.32 -21.05 -10.31
C GLY A 355 7.75 -21.41 -9.83
N PRO A 356 8.76 -21.19 -10.70
CA PRO A 356 10.16 -21.45 -10.34
C PRO A 356 10.68 -20.46 -9.30
N PHE A 357 11.49 -20.96 -8.38
CA PHE A 357 12.26 -20.12 -7.46
C PHE A 357 13.40 -19.42 -8.22
N ALA A 358 13.75 -18.21 -7.82
CA ALA A 358 14.93 -17.52 -8.32
C ALA A 358 16.19 -18.11 -7.67
N HIS A 359 17.20 -18.39 -8.48
CA HIS A 359 18.43 -19.05 -8.05
C HIS A 359 19.66 -18.38 -8.65
N LYS A 360 20.78 -18.44 -7.93
CA LYS A 360 22.11 -18.13 -8.45
C LYS A 360 23.13 -19.06 -7.81
N GLU A 361 24.07 -19.56 -8.61
CA GLU A 361 25.11 -20.49 -8.12
C GLU A 361 26.15 -19.80 -7.24
N GLY A 362 26.35 -18.50 -7.43
CA GLY A 362 27.29 -17.69 -6.65
C GLY A 362 26.98 -16.20 -6.73
N PRO A 363 27.76 -15.35 -6.03
CA PRO A 363 27.51 -13.92 -5.96
C PRO A 363 27.50 -13.21 -7.31
N ASN A 364 28.37 -13.64 -8.23
CA ASN A 364 28.59 -13.04 -9.55
C ASN A 364 27.75 -13.68 -10.67
N TYR A 365 26.95 -14.70 -10.35
CA TYR A 365 26.09 -15.37 -11.33
C TYR A 365 24.79 -14.58 -11.51
N GLN A 366 24.25 -14.62 -12.71
CA GLN A 366 22.93 -14.08 -12.99
C GLN A 366 21.86 -14.90 -12.29
N TRP A 367 20.76 -14.24 -11.95
CA TRP A 367 19.58 -14.92 -11.44
C TRP A 367 18.91 -15.71 -12.57
N VAL A 368 18.65 -16.98 -12.31
CA VAL A 368 18.05 -17.93 -13.24
C VAL A 368 16.90 -18.68 -12.55
N PRO A 369 15.94 -19.24 -13.30
CA PRO A 369 14.92 -20.10 -12.70
C PRO A 369 15.57 -21.38 -12.18
N PHE A 370 15.28 -21.75 -10.94
CA PHE A 370 15.78 -23.00 -10.34
C PHE A 370 15.29 -24.23 -11.12
N GLN A 371 16.21 -25.01 -11.68
CA GLN A 371 15.93 -26.23 -12.45
C GLN A 371 16.16 -27.53 -11.65
N GLY A 372 16.68 -27.43 -10.43
CA GLY A 372 16.96 -28.60 -9.60
C GLY A 372 15.71 -29.23 -9.01
N LYS A 373 15.90 -30.31 -8.24
CA LYS A 373 14.80 -30.97 -7.53
C LYS A 373 14.33 -30.10 -6.35
N VAL A 374 13.11 -29.59 -6.44
CA VAL A 374 12.44 -28.89 -5.33
C VAL A 374 12.10 -29.91 -4.23
N PRO A 375 12.43 -29.65 -2.95
CA PRO A 375 12.15 -30.59 -1.86
C PRO A 375 10.64 -30.65 -1.54
N TYR A 376 10.23 -31.72 -0.84
CA TYR A 376 8.84 -31.94 -0.42
C TYR A 376 8.72 -31.90 1.12
N PRO A 377 7.71 -31.21 1.70
CA PRO A 377 6.68 -30.41 1.01
C PRO A 377 7.32 -29.20 0.32
N ARG A 378 6.66 -28.70 -0.74
CA ARG A 378 7.17 -27.55 -1.50
C ARG A 378 7.31 -26.35 -0.57
N PRO A 379 8.48 -25.71 -0.48
CA PRO A 379 8.67 -24.48 0.30
C PRO A 379 7.61 -23.43 -0.04
N GLY A 380 6.99 -22.85 0.99
CA GLY A 380 5.85 -21.94 0.87
C GLY A 380 4.46 -22.59 0.92
N MET A 381 4.36 -23.92 1.02
CA MET A 381 3.11 -24.60 1.39
C MET A 381 2.89 -24.56 2.91
N CYS A 382 1.63 -24.39 3.32
CA CYS A 382 1.24 -24.40 4.72
C CYS A 382 1.17 -25.84 5.24
N PRO A 383 1.58 -26.12 6.48
CA PRO A 383 1.31 -27.39 7.11
C PRO A 383 -0.21 -27.54 7.25
N SER A 384 -0.73 -28.74 6.99
CA SER A 384 -2.16 -29.00 6.99
C SER A 384 -2.44 -30.37 7.58
N LYS A 385 -3.44 -30.44 8.47
CA LYS A 385 -3.87 -31.69 9.12
C LYS A 385 -4.69 -32.59 8.20
N THR A 386 -5.26 -32.02 7.15
CA THR A 386 -6.19 -32.72 6.24
C THR A 386 -5.48 -33.28 5.02
N PHE A 387 -4.55 -32.52 4.45
CA PHE A 387 -3.82 -32.88 3.24
C PHE A 387 -2.33 -32.59 3.39
N GLY A 388 -1.53 -33.64 3.58
CA GLY A 388 -0.08 -33.54 3.73
C GLY A 388 0.45 -34.49 4.80
N SER A 389 1.77 -34.63 4.86
CA SER A 389 2.42 -35.49 5.87
C SER A 389 2.81 -34.75 7.15
N PHE A 390 2.51 -33.45 7.25
CA PHE A 390 3.07 -32.58 8.30
C PHE A 390 2.00 -31.65 8.90
N GLU A 391 1.73 -31.82 10.19
CA GLU A 391 0.79 -30.97 10.95
C GLU A 391 1.40 -29.64 11.43
N SER A 392 2.74 -29.49 11.35
CA SER A 392 3.45 -28.30 11.77
C SER A 392 4.74 -28.11 10.96
N THR A 393 5.14 -26.86 10.75
CA THR A 393 6.43 -26.51 10.11
C THR A 393 7.64 -27.00 10.90
N LYS A 394 7.51 -27.23 12.21
CA LYS A 394 8.57 -27.86 13.02
C LYS A 394 8.85 -29.30 12.59
N GLY A 395 7.88 -29.97 11.98
CA GLY A 395 8.05 -31.31 11.41
C GLY A 395 8.69 -31.31 10.02
N PHE A 396 8.90 -30.15 9.39
CA PHE A 396 9.46 -30.11 8.03
C PHE A 396 10.91 -30.63 8.00
N PRO A 397 11.28 -31.44 6.99
CA PRO A 397 12.64 -31.94 6.83
C PRO A 397 13.69 -30.83 6.69
N ASP A 398 14.92 -31.09 7.15
CA ASP A 398 16.01 -30.12 7.15
C ASP A 398 16.33 -29.58 5.74
N ASN A 399 16.19 -30.39 4.68
CA ASN A 399 16.40 -29.95 3.30
C ASN A 399 15.33 -28.95 2.81
N VAL A 400 14.08 -29.04 3.27
CA VAL A 400 13.01 -28.08 2.98
C VAL A 400 13.32 -26.75 3.65
N ILE A 401 13.68 -26.78 4.93
CA ILE A 401 14.03 -25.59 5.71
C ILE A 401 15.25 -24.89 5.12
N GLN A 402 16.29 -25.65 4.77
CA GLN A 402 17.49 -25.11 4.14
C GLN A 402 17.17 -24.53 2.76
N PHE A 403 16.33 -25.18 1.95
CA PHE A 403 15.92 -24.64 0.66
C PHE A 403 15.17 -23.32 0.81
N ALA A 404 14.15 -23.26 1.68
CA ALA A 404 13.38 -22.06 1.96
C ALA A 404 14.26 -20.90 2.41
N ARG A 405 15.26 -21.18 3.26
CA ARG A 405 16.22 -20.17 3.73
C ARG A 405 16.99 -19.48 2.61
N HIS A 406 17.31 -20.21 1.56
CA HIS A 406 18.16 -19.73 0.45
C HIS A 406 17.36 -19.28 -0.77
N HIS A 407 16.07 -19.62 -0.85
CA HIS A 407 15.20 -19.33 -2.00
C HIS A 407 13.90 -18.60 -1.61
N PRO A 408 13.96 -17.44 -0.92
CA PRO A 408 12.76 -16.66 -0.63
C PRO A 408 12.18 -15.94 -1.85
N LEU A 409 12.95 -15.76 -2.93
CA LEU A 409 12.52 -15.01 -4.12
C LEU A 409 11.97 -15.95 -5.22
N MET A 410 10.83 -15.60 -5.78
CA MET A 410 10.26 -16.25 -6.98
C MET A 410 10.85 -15.63 -8.25
N PHE A 411 11.11 -16.45 -9.26
CA PHE A 411 11.68 -15.99 -10.53
C PHE A 411 10.62 -15.31 -11.41
N ASN A 412 9.43 -15.89 -11.50
CA ASN A 412 8.35 -15.30 -12.29
C ASN A 412 7.73 -14.12 -11.53
N PRO A 413 7.53 -12.96 -12.20
CA PRO A 413 6.79 -11.85 -11.63
C PRO A 413 5.28 -12.14 -11.63
N VAL A 414 4.55 -11.34 -10.85
CA VAL A 414 3.10 -11.20 -10.95
C VAL A 414 2.81 -10.02 -11.88
N THR A 415 2.13 -10.30 -12.99
CA THR A 415 1.72 -9.30 -13.99
C THR A 415 0.29 -8.83 -13.74
N PRO A 416 -0.09 -7.60 -14.13
CA PRO A 416 -1.42 -7.07 -13.87
C PRO A 416 -2.44 -7.70 -14.83
N LEU A 417 -3.71 -7.67 -14.45
CA LEU A 417 -4.83 -8.14 -15.26
C LEU A 417 -4.83 -7.40 -16.61
N GLY A 418 -4.78 -8.16 -17.71
CA GLY A 418 -4.69 -7.60 -19.06
C GLY A 418 -3.29 -7.13 -19.47
N GLY A 419 -2.26 -7.37 -18.66
CA GLY A 419 -0.86 -7.09 -19.00
C GLY A 419 -0.48 -5.61 -19.08
N ARG A 420 -1.33 -4.71 -18.57
CA ARG A 420 -1.12 -3.26 -18.60
C ARG A 420 -1.84 -2.58 -17.41
N PRO A 421 -1.55 -1.30 -17.11
CA PRO A 421 -2.29 -0.55 -16.10
C PRO A 421 -3.77 -0.36 -16.47
N LEU A 422 -4.61 -0.24 -15.45
CA LEU A 422 -6.02 0.14 -15.54
C LEU A 422 -6.26 1.65 -15.59
N PHE A 423 -5.29 2.46 -15.14
CA PHE A 423 -5.33 3.91 -15.26
C PHE A 423 -3.92 4.45 -15.29
N LEU A 424 -3.61 5.36 -16.20
CA LEU A 424 -2.27 5.93 -16.36
C LEU A 424 -2.31 7.44 -16.51
N ARG A 425 -1.40 8.13 -15.83
CA ARG A 425 -1.14 9.56 -16.04
C ARG A 425 0.35 9.83 -16.10
N THR A 426 0.79 10.51 -17.15
CA THR A 426 2.17 10.96 -17.38
C THR A 426 2.17 12.42 -17.81
N GLY A 427 3.29 13.12 -17.60
CA GLY A 427 3.43 14.52 -18.04
C GLY A 427 2.53 15.52 -17.29
N ILE A 428 2.05 15.13 -16.11
CA ILE A 428 1.24 15.96 -15.21
C ILE A 428 2.04 16.35 -13.96
N PRO A 429 1.79 17.52 -13.35
CA PRO A 429 2.60 18.05 -12.25
C PRO A 429 2.21 17.47 -10.87
N TYR A 430 1.74 16.22 -10.84
CA TYR A 430 1.37 15.51 -9.61
C TYR A 430 1.50 14.00 -9.80
N THR A 431 1.68 13.30 -8.69
CA THR A 431 1.71 11.83 -8.64
C THR A 431 0.59 11.28 -7.76
N PHE A 432 0.23 10.01 -7.98
CA PHE A 432 -0.75 9.31 -7.16
C PHE A 432 -0.12 8.83 -5.86
N THR A 433 -0.87 8.91 -4.77
CA THR A 433 -0.39 8.56 -3.43
C THR A 433 -1.22 7.47 -2.75
N GLN A 434 -2.53 7.44 -2.99
CA GLN A 434 -3.50 6.59 -2.29
C GLN A 434 -4.62 6.16 -3.25
N ILE A 435 -5.27 5.05 -2.94
CA ILE A 435 -6.45 4.57 -3.68
C ILE A 435 -7.47 3.92 -2.73
N THR A 436 -8.74 4.19 -2.97
CA THR A 436 -9.84 3.37 -2.49
C THR A 436 -10.81 3.12 -3.63
N VAL A 437 -11.52 1.99 -3.60
CA VAL A 437 -12.41 1.58 -4.68
C VAL A 437 -13.76 1.21 -4.11
N ASP A 438 -14.81 1.80 -4.68
CA ASP A 438 -16.20 1.44 -4.38
C ASP A 438 -16.80 0.62 -5.53
N ARG A 439 -17.63 -0.37 -5.21
CA ARG A 439 -18.38 -1.14 -6.20
C ARG A 439 -19.82 -0.68 -6.21
N VAL A 440 -20.17 0.11 -7.21
CA VAL A 440 -21.49 0.75 -7.34
C VAL A 440 -22.38 -0.04 -8.29
N ASN A 441 -23.64 -0.23 -7.90
CA ASN A 441 -24.68 -0.80 -8.75
C ASN A 441 -25.33 0.33 -9.57
N ALA A 442 -25.19 0.26 -10.89
CA ALA A 442 -25.86 1.13 -11.85
C ALA A 442 -26.97 0.36 -12.59
N ALA A 443 -27.80 1.07 -13.35
CA ALA A 443 -28.91 0.46 -14.09
C ALA A 443 -28.45 -0.54 -15.16
N ASP A 444 -27.24 -0.36 -15.71
CA ASP A 444 -26.63 -1.14 -16.78
C ASP A 444 -25.57 -2.14 -16.30
N GLY A 445 -25.25 -2.16 -15.00
CA GLY A 445 -24.31 -3.13 -14.43
C GLY A 445 -23.63 -2.64 -13.16
N HIS A 446 -22.50 -3.27 -12.84
CA HIS A 446 -21.66 -2.89 -11.70
C HIS A 446 -20.41 -2.18 -12.19
N TYR A 447 -20.03 -1.10 -11.51
CA TYR A 447 -18.81 -0.34 -11.81
C TYR A 447 -17.92 -0.25 -10.58
N ASP A 448 -16.63 -0.47 -10.81
CA ASP A 448 -15.60 -0.20 -9.82
C ASP A 448 -15.16 1.26 -9.98
N VAL A 449 -15.55 2.11 -9.03
CA VAL A 449 -15.24 3.53 -8.96
C VAL A 449 -13.99 3.73 -8.11
N MET A 450 -12.91 4.17 -8.73
CA MET A 450 -11.63 4.43 -8.07
C MET A 450 -11.57 5.88 -7.61
N PHE A 451 -11.25 6.09 -6.34
CA PHE A 451 -10.92 7.37 -5.76
C PHE A 451 -9.42 7.41 -5.47
N ILE A 452 -8.70 8.22 -6.24
CA ILE A 452 -7.23 8.26 -6.24
C ILE A 452 -6.77 9.58 -5.64
N GLY A 453 -6.00 9.51 -4.55
CA GLY A 453 -5.38 10.68 -3.94
C GLY A 453 -4.09 11.09 -4.64
N THR A 454 -3.77 12.39 -4.61
CA THR A 454 -2.55 12.94 -5.22
C THR A 454 -1.63 13.62 -4.19
N ASP A 455 -0.37 13.83 -4.58
CA ASP A 455 0.62 14.59 -3.81
C ASP A 455 0.37 16.11 -3.76
N ILE A 456 -0.69 16.61 -4.40
CA ILE A 456 -1.09 18.02 -4.42
C ILE A 456 -2.42 18.31 -3.71
N GLY A 457 -3.05 17.30 -3.10
CA GLY A 457 -4.25 17.50 -2.28
C GLY A 457 -5.55 17.37 -3.07
N SER A 458 -5.50 16.74 -4.24
CA SER A 458 -6.67 16.47 -5.07
C SER A 458 -7.07 15.00 -5.05
N VAL A 459 -8.37 14.74 -5.22
CA VAL A 459 -8.92 13.40 -5.41
C VAL A 459 -9.46 13.26 -6.82
N LEU A 460 -9.07 12.20 -7.51
CA LEU A 460 -9.56 11.84 -8.83
C LEU A 460 -10.62 10.75 -8.68
N LYS A 461 -11.78 10.94 -9.32
CA LYS A 461 -12.83 9.93 -9.44
C LYS A 461 -12.79 9.32 -10.83
N VAL A 462 -12.43 8.04 -10.91
CA VAL A 462 -12.19 7.34 -12.17
C VAL A 462 -13.03 6.08 -12.22
N ILE A 463 -13.66 5.82 -13.36
CA ILE A 463 -14.32 4.54 -13.63
C ILE A 463 -13.61 3.81 -14.76
N SER A 464 -13.53 2.49 -14.66
CA SER A 464 -13.12 1.63 -15.76
C SER A 464 -14.37 1.04 -16.41
N VAL A 465 -14.67 1.44 -17.64
CA VAL A 465 -15.81 0.91 -18.39
C VAL A 465 -15.29 -0.20 -19.31
N PRO A 466 -15.76 -1.45 -19.16
CA PRO A 466 -15.45 -2.49 -20.13
C PRO A 466 -16.06 -2.12 -21.48
N LYS A 467 -15.26 -1.87 -22.53
CA LYS A 467 -15.80 -1.93 -23.90
C LYS A 467 -15.71 -3.36 -24.39
N GLY A 468 -16.73 -3.76 -25.14
CA GLY A 468 -16.77 -5.08 -25.81
C GLY A 468 -15.44 -5.38 -26.51
N SER A 469 -15.00 -6.64 -26.38
CA SER A 469 -13.75 -7.18 -26.92
C SER A 469 -12.48 -6.44 -26.44
N TRP A 470 -12.13 -6.64 -25.18
CA TRP A 470 -10.77 -6.52 -24.61
C TRP A 470 -10.16 -5.13 -24.40
N SER A 471 -10.91 -4.03 -24.57
CA SER A 471 -10.41 -2.68 -24.22
C SER A 471 -11.26 -2.01 -23.16
N ASN A 472 -10.75 -1.89 -21.94
CA ASN A 472 -11.36 -1.02 -20.95
C ASN A 472 -11.12 0.44 -21.36
N THR A 473 -12.17 1.26 -21.40
CA THR A 473 -12.03 2.71 -21.52
C THR A 473 -12.07 3.32 -20.13
N GLU A 474 -11.00 4.02 -19.82
CA GLU A 474 -10.85 4.74 -18.56
C GLU A 474 -11.53 6.09 -18.69
N LEU A 475 -12.32 6.45 -17.69
CA LEU A 475 -13.02 7.71 -17.69
C LEU A 475 -12.77 8.45 -16.38
N LEU A 476 -12.01 9.54 -16.47
CA LEU A 476 -11.84 10.50 -15.39
C LEU A 476 -13.09 11.38 -15.31
N LEU A 477 -13.91 11.14 -14.30
CA LEU A 477 -15.15 11.87 -14.06
C LEU A 477 -14.86 13.23 -13.44
N GLU A 478 -14.21 13.22 -12.27
CA GLU A 478 -14.05 14.40 -11.44
C GLU A 478 -12.59 14.53 -10.95
N GLU A 479 -12.12 15.78 -10.87
CA GLU A 479 -10.92 16.17 -10.10
C GLU A 479 -11.35 17.16 -9.02
N LEU A 480 -11.22 16.75 -7.76
CA LEU A 480 -11.72 17.47 -6.59
C LEU A 480 -10.53 18.00 -5.78
N GLN A 481 -10.36 19.32 -5.68
CA GLN A 481 -9.32 19.93 -4.84
C GLN A 481 -9.83 20.07 -3.40
N VAL A 482 -9.41 19.17 -2.51
CA VAL A 482 -10.03 18.99 -1.20
C VAL A 482 -9.44 19.91 -0.12
N PHE A 483 -8.25 20.46 -0.36
CA PHE A 483 -7.57 21.35 0.57
C PHE A 483 -7.29 22.73 -0.02
N LYS A 484 -7.39 23.75 0.85
CA LYS A 484 -7.12 25.16 0.52
C LYS A 484 -5.66 25.37 0.10
N VAL A 485 -4.74 24.74 0.82
CA VAL A 485 -3.30 24.76 0.52
C VAL A 485 -2.95 23.41 -0.08
N ARG A 486 -2.12 23.40 -1.13
CA ARG A 486 -1.65 22.15 -1.72
C ARG A 486 -0.83 21.37 -0.69
N GLY A 487 -1.01 20.06 -0.66
CA GLY A 487 -0.37 19.18 0.31
C GLY A 487 -0.53 17.72 -0.10
N VAL A 488 0.37 16.86 0.36
CA VAL A 488 0.36 15.45 -0.02
C VAL A 488 -0.84 14.77 0.62
N LEU A 489 -1.66 14.04 -0.15
CA LEU A 489 -2.70 13.17 0.42
C LEU A 489 -2.08 11.89 0.95
N CYS A 490 -2.28 11.65 2.24
CA CYS A 490 -1.63 10.59 2.99
C CYS A 490 -2.48 9.35 3.12
N THR A 491 -3.79 9.54 3.22
CA THR A 491 -4.76 8.47 3.32
C THR A 491 -6.05 8.88 2.64
N VAL A 492 -6.67 7.95 1.91
CA VAL A 492 -8.02 8.09 1.36
C VAL A 492 -8.81 6.85 1.76
N LYS A 493 -9.85 7.00 2.58
CA LYS A 493 -10.72 5.90 3.00
C LYS A 493 -12.14 6.13 2.56
N LEU A 494 -12.74 5.09 1.98
CA LEU A 494 -14.16 5.07 1.68
C LEU A 494 -14.96 4.69 2.93
N VAL A 495 -16.07 5.38 3.15
CA VAL A 495 -17.13 5.00 4.11
C VAL A 495 -18.38 4.63 3.30
N PRO A 496 -18.55 3.34 2.94
CA PRO A 496 -19.65 2.89 2.08
C PRO A 496 -21.05 3.25 2.60
N SER A 497 -21.31 3.06 3.90
CA SER A 497 -22.62 3.30 4.52
C SER A 497 -23.06 4.76 4.48
N ALA A 498 -22.11 5.71 4.43
CA ALA A 498 -22.38 7.14 4.38
C ALA A 498 -22.13 7.77 3.00
N ALA A 499 -21.59 6.99 2.04
CA ALA A 499 -21.17 7.45 0.72
C ALA A 499 -20.21 8.65 0.74
N TRP A 500 -19.25 8.68 1.67
CA TRP A 500 -18.26 9.74 1.81
C TRP A 500 -16.81 9.20 1.77
N LEU A 501 -15.86 10.04 1.36
CA LEU A 501 -14.42 9.80 1.47
C LEU A 501 -13.86 10.54 2.65
N GLU A 502 -12.96 9.89 3.37
CA GLU A 502 -12.15 10.55 4.36
C GLU A 502 -10.70 10.67 3.90
N ILE A 503 -10.18 11.89 3.96
CA ILE A 503 -8.96 12.31 3.29
C ILE A 503 -8.09 13.07 4.29
N HIS A 504 -6.82 12.69 4.37
CA HIS A 504 -5.85 13.32 5.27
C HIS A 504 -4.70 13.90 4.47
N THR A 505 -4.24 15.09 4.87
CA THR A 505 -3.17 15.81 4.18
C THR A 505 -2.08 16.31 5.12
N VAL A 506 -0.89 16.50 4.56
CA VAL A 506 0.13 17.38 5.11
C VAL A 506 0.28 18.62 4.22
N PRO A 507 -0.02 19.84 4.69
CA PRO A 507 0.14 21.05 3.87
C PRO A 507 1.62 21.39 3.66
N GLY A 508 1.95 21.92 2.48
CA GLY A 508 3.29 22.45 2.21
C GLY A 508 3.27 23.52 1.11
N THR A 509 3.82 24.71 1.40
CA THR A 509 4.05 25.77 0.41
C THR A 509 5.45 25.74 -0.19
N ASP A 510 6.40 24.99 0.38
CA ASP A 510 7.79 24.84 -0.11
C ASP A 510 8.40 23.51 0.35
N THR A 511 8.13 22.39 -0.32
CA THR A 511 8.79 21.11 0.02
C THR A 511 9.17 20.28 -1.20
N PRO A 512 10.36 19.64 -1.20
CA PRO A 512 10.85 18.80 -2.30
C PRO A 512 9.95 17.58 -2.52
N ALA A 513 10.07 16.95 -3.70
CA ALA A 513 9.32 15.78 -4.17
C ALA A 513 9.38 14.50 -3.29
N HIS A 514 9.92 14.59 -2.07
CA HIS A 514 10.05 13.53 -1.07
C HIS A 514 9.36 13.83 0.27
N ALA A 515 8.45 14.81 0.32
CA ALA A 515 7.65 15.08 1.52
C ALA A 515 6.93 13.79 1.98
N THR A 516 7.21 13.36 3.22
CA THR A 516 6.59 12.18 3.82
C THR A 516 5.46 12.61 4.73
N CYS A 517 4.37 11.84 4.72
CA CYS A 517 3.16 12.04 5.54
C CYS A 517 3.36 11.93 7.06
N GLN A 518 4.60 11.98 7.53
CA GLN A 518 4.99 11.36 8.78
C GLN A 518 5.57 12.33 9.82
N THR A 519 5.95 13.57 9.46
CA THR A 519 6.67 14.47 10.39
C THR A 519 6.39 15.99 10.27
N GLN A 520 5.43 16.45 9.46
CA GLN A 520 5.23 17.92 9.30
C GLN A 520 4.01 18.44 10.08
N ASN A 521 4.16 19.62 10.69
CA ASN A 521 3.11 20.31 11.44
C ASN A 521 2.00 20.86 10.52
N GLY A 522 0.76 20.92 11.03
CA GLY A 522 -0.38 21.56 10.36
C GLY A 522 -1.26 20.63 9.50
N THR A 523 -1.20 19.31 9.71
CA THR A 523 -2.06 18.37 8.97
C THR A 523 -3.53 18.58 9.31
N ALA A 524 -4.41 18.45 8.32
CA ALA A 524 -5.86 18.49 8.49
C ALA A 524 -6.50 17.20 7.98
N SER A 525 -7.62 16.82 8.59
CA SER A 525 -8.47 15.71 8.15
C SER A 525 -9.74 16.28 7.53
N VAL A 526 -10.21 15.68 6.44
CA VAL A 526 -11.40 16.13 5.72
C VAL A 526 -12.31 14.95 5.38
N ILE A 527 -13.61 15.10 5.62
CA ILE A 527 -14.65 14.28 4.99
C ILE A 527 -15.14 15.00 3.75
N LEU A 528 -15.17 14.28 2.64
CA LEU A 528 -15.70 14.70 1.35
C LEU A 528 -16.91 13.85 0.99
N ALA A 529 -18.06 14.47 0.77
CA ALA A 529 -19.25 13.75 0.30
C ALA A 529 -19.09 13.34 -1.18
N ILE A 530 -19.48 12.10 -1.52
CA ILE A 530 -19.34 11.54 -2.88
C ILE A 530 -20.61 11.73 -3.72
N THR A 531 -21.74 12.07 -3.09
CA THR A 531 -23.08 12.20 -3.70
C THR A 531 -23.47 13.63 -4.05
#